data_AF-A0A946IV45-F1
#
_entry.id   AF-A0A946IV45-F1
#
_cell.length_a   1.000
_cell.length_b   1.000
_cell.length_c   1.000
_cell.angle_alpha   90.00
_cell.angle_beta   90.00
_cell.angle_gamma   90.00
#
_symmetry.space_group_name_H-M   'P 1'
#
loop_
_entity.id
_entity.type
_entity.pdbx_description
1 polymer ?
#
loop_
_entity_poly.entity_id
_entity_poly.type
_entity_poly.pdbx_seq_one_letter_code
_entity_poly.pdbx_strand_id
1 'polypeptide(L)'
;MNLPMEREGECHSCGECCQTVNMTVVRDVTLQQHGNMQELQRYLSYRGIRVVGSDEKRNQLYYSMDVPCSELTSDNRCRVHGSEEKPLICHRFPESKEDIVDIKNCGFRFTSVLPGQPDRG
;
A
#
# COMPACT_ATOMS: atom_id res chain seq x y z
N MET A 1 22.30 -7.35 -4.44
CA MET A 1 21.58 -8.24 -3.52
C MET A 1 20.76 -7.34 -2.60
N ASN A 2 19.43 -7.41 -2.65
CA ASN A 2 18.60 -6.65 -1.72
C ASN A 2 18.60 -7.41 -0.39
N LEU A 3 19.08 -6.77 0.66
CA LEU A 3 18.98 -7.32 2.01
C LEU A 3 17.50 -7.46 2.36
N PRO A 4 17.08 -8.54 3.04
CA PRO A 4 15.74 -8.63 3.59
C PRO A 4 15.50 -7.42 4.51
N MET A 5 14.34 -6.79 4.34
CA MET A 5 13.93 -5.67 5.17
C MET A 5 12.87 -6.13 6.16
N GLU A 6 12.97 -5.66 7.39
CA GLU A 6 12.01 -5.93 8.45
C GLU A 6 11.13 -4.71 8.69
N ARG A 7 9.83 -4.95 8.95
CA ARG A 7 8.85 -3.92 9.26
C ARG A 7 8.86 -3.65 10.76
N GLU A 8 9.26 -2.44 11.14
CA GLU A 8 9.26 -1.97 12.52
C GLU A 8 8.21 -0.88 12.74
N GLY A 9 7.83 -0.68 14.00
CA GLY A 9 6.91 0.37 14.43
C GLY A 9 5.45 -0.05 14.47
N GLU A 10 4.56 0.93 14.59
CA GLU A 10 3.13 0.68 14.72
C GLU A 10 2.28 1.75 14.04
N CYS A 11 1.01 1.42 13.80
CA CYS A 11 0.04 2.38 13.35
C CYS A 11 -0.27 3.33 14.52
N HIS A 12 0.07 4.61 14.39
CA HIS A 12 -0.27 5.66 15.37
C HIS A 12 -1.44 6.58 14.94
N SER A 13 -2.27 6.09 14.02
CA SER A 13 -3.46 6.80 13.51
C SER A 13 -3.16 8.16 12.85
N CYS A 14 -2.10 8.26 12.05
CA CYS A 14 -1.77 9.49 11.30
C CYS A 14 -2.70 9.80 10.12
N GLY A 15 -3.57 8.86 9.72
CA GLY A 15 -4.58 9.06 8.67
C GLY A 15 -4.07 9.08 7.23
N GLU A 16 -2.76 9.25 6.99
CA GLU A 16 -2.21 9.40 5.63
C GLU A 16 -2.41 8.14 4.75
N CYS A 17 -2.21 6.93 5.30
CA CYS A 17 -2.48 5.69 4.55
C CYS A 17 -3.97 5.40 4.36
N CYS A 18 -4.85 6.13 5.06
CA CYS A 18 -6.30 5.99 4.95
C CYS A 18 -6.90 6.88 3.86
N GLN A 19 -6.11 7.72 3.20
CA GLN A 19 -6.57 8.66 2.17
C GLN A 19 -6.78 8.01 0.79
N THR A 20 -6.13 6.88 0.55
CA THR A 20 -6.17 6.19 -0.73
C THR A 20 -6.44 4.70 -0.53
N VAL A 21 -7.01 4.08 -1.56
CA VAL A 21 -7.07 2.61 -1.67
C VAL A 21 -6.07 2.17 -2.73
N ASN A 22 -5.19 1.25 -2.35
CA ASN A 22 -4.22 0.65 -3.25
C ASN A 22 -4.62 -0.80 -3.54
N MET A 23 -4.48 -1.22 -4.80
CA MET A 23 -4.89 -2.55 -5.26
C MET A 23 -3.80 -3.16 -6.12
N THR A 24 -3.57 -4.45 -5.94
CA THR A 24 -2.67 -5.23 -6.80
C THR A 24 -3.50 -6.12 -7.70
N VAL A 25 -3.23 -6.06 -9.02
CA VAL A 25 -3.89 -6.91 -10.01
C VAL A 25 -2.86 -7.72 -10.79
N VAL A 26 -3.29 -8.83 -11.40
CA VAL A 26 -2.44 -9.66 -12.25
C VAL A 26 -2.21 -8.95 -13.58
N ARG A 27 -0.95 -8.63 -13.87
CA ARG A 27 -0.57 -7.79 -15.01
C ARG A 27 -1.01 -8.40 -16.34
N ASP A 28 -0.66 -9.65 -16.61
CA ASP A 28 -0.89 -10.25 -17.92
C ASP A 28 -2.38 -10.44 -18.21
N VAL A 29 -3.17 -10.86 -17.23
CA VAL A 29 -4.64 -10.95 -17.34
C VAL A 29 -5.23 -9.58 -17.66
N THR A 30 -4.78 -8.55 -16.94
CA THR A 30 -5.25 -7.18 -17.15
C THR A 30 -4.88 -6.67 -18.55
N LEU A 31 -3.63 -6.85 -18.97
CA LEU A 31 -3.18 -6.38 -20.29
C LEU A 31 -3.85 -7.15 -21.43
N GLN A 32 -4.13 -8.44 -21.25
CA GLN A 32 -4.91 -9.21 -22.20
C GLN A 32 -6.35 -8.67 -22.33
N GLN A 33 -6.99 -8.29 -21.22
CA GLN A 33 -8.35 -7.73 -21.22
C GLN A 33 -8.43 -6.35 -21.90
N HIS A 34 -7.41 -5.51 -21.70
CA HIS A 34 -7.40 -4.13 -22.19
C HIS A 34 -6.60 -3.93 -23.49
N GLY A 35 -5.92 -4.97 -23.97
CA GLY A 35 -5.07 -4.96 -25.16
C GLY A 35 -3.67 -4.41 -24.92
N ASN A 36 -3.53 -3.27 -24.23
CA ASN A 36 -2.24 -2.70 -23.86
C ASN A 36 -2.34 -1.75 -22.65
N MET A 37 -1.18 -1.30 -22.16
CA MET A 37 -1.09 -0.39 -21.01
C MET A 37 -1.76 0.97 -21.26
N GLN A 38 -1.70 1.50 -22.49
CA GLN A 38 -2.24 2.81 -22.81
C GLN A 38 -3.79 2.81 -22.76
N GLU A 39 -4.43 1.79 -23.33
CA GLU A 39 -5.88 1.61 -23.27
C GLU A 39 -6.35 1.32 -21.84
N LEU A 40 -5.58 0.52 -21.07
CA LEU A 40 -5.84 0.30 -19.65
C LEU A 40 -5.82 1.62 -18.87
N GLN A 41 -4.76 2.41 -18.98
CA GLN A 41 -4.62 3.69 -18.28
C GLN A 41 -5.74 4.66 -18.66
N ARG A 42 -6.10 4.73 -19.95
CA ARG A 42 -7.23 5.53 -20.43
C ARG A 42 -8.54 5.08 -19.77
N TYR A 43 -8.85 3.78 -19.83
CA TYR A 43 -10.05 3.22 -19.22
C TYR A 43 -10.17 3.49 -17.70
N LEU A 44 -9.06 3.32 -16.98
CA LEU A 44 -8.98 3.53 -15.53
C LEU A 44 -9.12 5.02 -15.15
N SER A 45 -8.51 5.91 -15.93
CA SER A 45 -8.56 7.36 -15.69
C SER A 45 -9.98 7.92 -15.68
N TYR A 46 -10.90 7.34 -16.48
CA TYR A 46 -12.31 7.73 -16.48
C TYR A 46 -13.04 7.47 -15.16
N ARG A 47 -12.42 6.72 -14.25
CA ARG A 47 -12.95 6.36 -12.93
C ARG A 47 -12.07 6.88 -11.78
N GLY A 48 -11.10 7.75 -12.09
CA GLY A 48 -10.16 8.26 -11.09
C GLY A 48 -9.17 7.22 -10.56
N ILE A 49 -8.96 6.12 -11.28
CA ILE A 49 -8.00 5.08 -10.92
C ILE A 49 -6.69 5.33 -11.65
N ARG A 50 -5.56 5.28 -10.93
CA ARG A 50 -4.22 5.46 -11.48
C ARG A 50 -3.44 4.15 -11.44
N VAL A 51 -2.72 3.84 -12.51
CA VAL A 51 -1.64 2.83 -12.47
C VAL A 51 -0.43 3.52 -11.88
N VAL A 52 -0.01 3.11 -10.68
CA VAL A 52 1.08 3.74 -9.91
C VAL A 52 2.37 2.92 -9.93
N GLY A 53 2.34 1.70 -10.46
CA GLY A 53 3.53 0.90 -10.67
C GLY A 53 3.24 -0.49 -11.21
N SER A 54 4.31 -1.26 -11.37
CA SER A 54 4.27 -2.65 -11.84
C SER A 54 5.46 -3.44 -11.31
N ASP A 55 5.25 -4.73 -11.08
CA ASP A 55 6.33 -5.70 -10.90
C ASP A 55 6.17 -6.81 -11.94
N GLU A 56 6.97 -6.74 -13.00
CA GLU A 56 6.90 -7.70 -14.09
C GLU A 56 7.37 -9.10 -13.67
N LYS A 57 8.31 -9.19 -12.72
CA LYS A 57 8.80 -10.48 -12.21
C LYS A 57 7.72 -11.21 -11.42
N ARG A 58 6.89 -10.45 -10.70
CA ARG A 58 5.75 -10.97 -9.93
C ARG A 58 4.44 -11.00 -10.72
N ASN A 59 4.42 -10.55 -11.98
CA ASN A 59 3.22 -10.43 -12.81
C ASN A 59 2.15 -9.52 -12.16
N GLN A 60 2.55 -8.36 -11.65
CA GLN A 60 1.69 -7.45 -10.88
C GLN A 60 1.61 -6.04 -11.49
N LEU A 61 0.44 -5.41 -11.41
CA LEU A 61 0.24 -3.98 -11.55
C LEU A 61 -0.35 -3.40 -10.26
N TYR A 62 0.05 -2.19 -9.92
CA TYR A 62 -0.40 -1.48 -8.73
C TYR A 62 -1.30 -0.32 -9.13
N TYR A 63 -2.52 -0.32 -8.60
CA TYR A 63 -3.50 0.74 -8.79
C TYR A 63 -3.68 1.54 -7.53
N SER A 64 -4.04 2.80 -7.69
CA SER A 64 -4.39 3.70 -6.59
C SER A 64 -5.62 4.53 -6.94
N MET A 65 -6.46 4.78 -5.94
CA MET A 65 -7.62 5.68 -6.04
C MET A 65 -7.66 6.58 -4.81
N ASP A 66 -8.01 7.86 -5.00
CA ASP A 66 -8.18 8.84 -3.93
C ASP A 66 -9.55 8.70 -3.25
N VAL A 67 -9.82 7.50 -2.74
CA VAL A 67 -11.02 7.21 -1.96
C VAL A 67 -10.60 7.10 -0.50
N PRO A 68 -10.92 8.10 0.34
CA PRO A 68 -10.60 8.04 1.75
C PRO A 68 -11.46 6.99 2.45
N CYS A 69 -10.88 6.32 3.44
CA CYS A 69 -11.57 5.39 4.31
C CYS A 69 -12.72 6.08 5.05
N SER A 70 -13.89 5.43 5.16
CA SER A 70 -15.04 5.97 5.90
C SER A 70 -14.78 6.15 7.39
N GLU A 71 -13.80 5.42 7.94
CA GLU A 71 -13.36 5.54 9.35
C GLU A 71 -12.30 6.62 9.57
N LEU A 72 -11.91 7.36 8.52
CA LEU A 72 -11.04 8.52 8.63
C LEU A 72 -11.87 9.75 9.03
N THR A 73 -11.56 10.29 10.20
CA THR A 73 -12.24 11.47 10.74
C THR A 73 -11.70 12.76 10.14
N SER A 74 -12.43 13.86 10.32
CA SER A 74 -12.04 15.19 9.80
C SER A 74 -10.75 15.75 10.40
N ASP A 75 -10.34 15.26 11.58
CA ASP A 75 -9.05 15.53 12.23
C ASP A 75 -7.94 14.56 11.80
N ASN A 76 -8.16 13.81 10.71
CA ASN A 76 -7.21 12.88 10.11
C ASN A 76 -6.80 11.74 11.08
N ARG A 77 -7.76 11.23 11.84
CA ARG A 77 -7.60 10.11 12.78
C ARG A 77 -8.44 8.91 12.35
N CYS A 78 -8.00 7.70 12.69
CA CYS A 78 -8.72 6.47 12.40
C CYS A 78 -9.65 6.17 13.59
N ARG A 79 -10.96 6.18 13.35
CA ARG A 79 -11.98 5.94 14.38
C ARG A 79 -11.86 4.56 15.03
N VAL A 80 -11.48 3.55 14.25
CA VAL A 80 -11.34 2.15 14.70
C VAL A 80 -9.92 1.83 15.18
N HIS A 81 -9.07 2.83 15.39
CA HIS A 81 -7.70 2.61 15.88
C HIS A 81 -7.69 1.94 17.26
N GLY A 82 -6.99 0.80 17.38
CA GLY A 82 -6.90 0.03 18.61
C GLY A 82 -8.14 -0.80 18.94
N SER A 83 -9.13 -0.85 18.04
CA SER A 83 -10.35 -1.65 18.20
C SER A 83 -10.31 -2.94 17.38
N GLU A 84 -11.17 -3.90 17.73
CA GLU A 84 -11.35 -5.16 16.99
C GLU A 84 -11.98 -4.96 15.61
N GLU A 85 -12.66 -3.82 15.38
CA GLU A 85 -13.23 -3.45 14.08
C GLU A 85 -12.17 -3.09 13.03
N LYS A 86 -10.91 -2.92 13.45
CA LYS A 86 -9.81 -2.62 12.52
C LYS A 86 -9.53 -3.86 11.65
N PRO A 87 -9.67 -3.78 10.32
CA PRO A 87 -9.53 -4.95 9.46
C PRO A 87 -8.07 -5.40 9.38
N LEU A 88 -7.86 -6.70 9.16
CA LEU A 88 -6.55 -7.34 9.10
C LEU A 88 -5.56 -6.63 8.14
N ILE A 89 -6.05 -6.15 7.00
CA ILE A 89 -5.21 -5.45 6.03
C ILE A 89 -4.60 -4.16 6.61
N CYS A 90 -5.34 -3.44 7.48
CA CYS A 90 -4.83 -2.26 8.17
C CYS A 90 -3.82 -2.59 9.28
N HIS A 91 -3.76 -3.85 9.75
CA HIS A 91 -2.72 -4.33 10.66
C HIS A 91 -1.45 -4.76 9.91
N ARG A 92 -1.62 -5.31 8.71
CA ARG A 92 -0.52 -5.77 7.85
C ARG A 92 0.16 -4.60 7.13
N PHE A 93 -0.60 -3.60 6.71
CA PHE A 93 -0.05 -2.42 6.05
C PHE A 93 0.96 -1.68 6.96
N PRO A 94 2.07 -1.18 6.40
CA PRO A 94 2.59 -1.43 5.05
C PRO A 94 3.23 -2.81 4.93
N GLU A 95 3.17 -3.44 3.75
CA GLU A 95 3.85 -4.70 3.46
C GLU A 95 5.27 -4.48 2.92
N SER A 96 5.52 -3.34 2.27
CA SER A 96 6.85 -2.97 1.79
C SER A 96 7.15 -1.47 1.97
N LYS A 97 8.42 -1.08 1.78
CA LYS A 97 8.85 0.31 1.86
C LYS A 97 8.14 1.19 0.82
N GLU A 98 7.86 0.62 -0.34
CA GLU A 98 7.20 1.30 -1.46
C GLU A 98 5.78 1.76 -1.08
N ASP A 99 5.09 1.04 -0.20
CA ASP A 99 3.74 1.40 0.27
C ASP A 99 3.69 2.73 1.04
N ILE A 100 4.81 3.13 1.65
CA ILE A 100 4.89 4.32 2.52
C ILE A 100 5.92 5.35 2.04
N VAL A 101 6.43 5.22 0.81
CA VAL A 101 7.44 6.14 0.28
C VAL A 101 6.95 7.59 0.24
N ASP A 102 5.66 7.77 -0.04
CA ASP A 102 5.00 9.08 -0.11
C ASP A 102 4.26 9.46 1.19
N ILE A 103 4.32 8.61 2.23
CA ILE A 103 3.64 8.78 3.51
C ILE A 103 4.64 9.26 4.56
N LYS A 104 4.68 10.57 4.78
CA LYS A 104 5.73 11.23 5.57
C LYS A 104 5.63 10.93 7.06
N ASN A 105 4.41 10.85 7.58
CA ASN A 105 4.17 10.66 9.01
C ASN A 105 3.73 9.22 9.33
N CYS A 106 4.16 8.22 8.56
CA CYS A 106 3.89 6.83 8.90
C CYS A 106 4.65 6.44 10.17
N GLY A 107 3.98 5.74 11.10
CA GLY A 107 4.63 5.19 12.29
C GLY A 107 5.43 3.91 12.00
N PHE A 108 5.29 3.34 10.80
CA PHE A 108 6.06 2.20 10.35
C PHE A 108 7.31 2.61 9.56
N ARG A 109 8.33 1.77 9.63
CA ARG A 109 9.56 1.91 8.83
C ARG A 109 10.10 0.54 8.44
N PHE A 110 10.97 0.54 7.44
CA PHE A 110 11.65 -0.67 6.98
C PHE A 110 13.16 -0.54 7.17
N THR A 111 13.74 -1.44 7.95
CA THR A 111 15.17 -1.50 8.25
C THR A 111 15.78 -2.73 7.59
N SER A 112 17.02 -2.62 7.12
CA SER A 112 17.72 -3.77 6.56
C SER A 112 18.17 -4.70 7.69
N VAL A 113 17.82 -5.97 7.61
CA VAL A 113 18.34 -6.98 8.54
C VAL A 113 19.79 -7.27 8.15
N LEU A 114 20.74 -6.84 8.99
CA LEU A 114 22.13 -7.28 8.85
C LEU A 114 22.23 -8.75 9.27
N PRO A 115 22.89 -9.63 8.48
CA PRO A 115 23.07 -11.01 8.88
C PRO A 115 23.87 -11.07 10.19
N GLY A 116 23.21 -11.48 11.28
CA GLY A 116 23.85 -11.69 12.59
C GLY A 116 23.23 -10.95 13.79
N GLN A 117 22.19 -10.13 13.63
CA GLN A 117 21.44 -9.58 14.78
C GLN A 117 20.29 -10.52 15.18
N PRO A 118 20.12 -10.85 16.47
CA PRO A 118 18.99 -11.65 16.93
C PRO A 118 17.68 -10.87 16.84
N ASP A 119 16.60 -11.57 16.47
CA ASP A 119 15.21 -11.10 16.51
C ASP A 119 14.94 -10.43 17.86
N ARG A 120 14.55 -9.14 17.83
CA ARG A 120 13.94 -8.49 18.99
C ARG A 120 12.43 -8.60 18.78
N GLY A 121 11.85 -9.64 19.40
CA GLY A 121 10.45 -10.00 19.27
C GLY A 121 9.46 -9.02 19.87
#